data_AF-A0AAD7HGU3-F1
#
_entry.id   AF-A0AAD7HGU3-F1
#
_cell.length_a   1.000
_cell.length_b   1.000
_cell.length_c   1.000
_cell.angle_alpha   90.00
_cell.angle_beta   90.00
_cell.angle_gamma   90.00
#
_symmetry.space_group_name_H-M   'P 1'
#
loop_
_entity.id
_entity.type
_entity.pdbx_description
1 polymer ?
#
loop_
_entity_poly.entity_id
_entity_poly.type
_entity_poly.pdbx_seq_one_letter_code
_entity_poly.pdbx_strand_id
1 'polypeptide(L)'
;MSFPPPSSQWAGSSGQVYTGGYSENHAHYGSQRAAWASKAYQSGSPETIGIIMQVLREIPGKFRGQIVENLVEGKQNIPATITAPNLIASVVETMRPKLASATKGFEFGWHLLKVREVAGWVDLSEENPHQPYFYERCLVNPSSKAKDKGRVFKKPRSPFILALVIGSDQWDNYLDFAEAEKEGQNGAASFRSRNREVVPSGQQTASSAGGRTLKLSNASWENNWTDPNHFPLEKRPRTISREHPSTPPPSKKHNIPAYLSPDRTKLRQALAIGGSSQMIQQASRPSTSERIEFFALTDCALKDLLQPLTPGGMQFFVCNPQHAAPGSLSVEISDNIGVGTFKTTHVGHLTLIHLRTEGLGTIPNHLVAVKRMYRRRSKNTDSTSSAVTRYSYADEYALTVQEANLLYWASSLMGFTYSFINHFIANAPEEPPFDIPQLRFVHAGVAVAHDQVSGTNVANVSSIRRTYLLEELIDTENEDFVKFIHNGNALPLLPPSDPLYQIAEFLCFTQHVQYFKTDRAVFLSDLQGTKTLLTDPQIMTSPEIAGGNNIFGEGNVGKVFKEFPKQHACNDYCEWFKLPSMVDPTLYP
;
A
#
# COMPACT_ATOMS: atom_id res chain seq x y z
N MET A 1 -44.92 54.01 -32.27
CA MET A 1 -43.98 55.15 -32.41
C MET A 1 -42.60 54.55 -32.59
N SER A 2 -41.90 54.90 -33.67
CA SER A 2 -40.67 54.23 -34.07
C SER A 2 -39.59 55.28 -34.25
N PHE A 3 -38.49 55.17 -33.52
CA PHE A 3 -37.32 56.05 -33.61
C PHE A 3 -36.03 55.22 -33.63
N PRO A 4 -34.91 55.77 -34.14
CA PRO A 4 -33.99 55.04 -35.02
C PRO A 4 -32.71 54.56 -34.33
N PRO A 5 -31.87 53.74 -35.00
CA PRO A 5 -30.54 53.43 -34.51
C PRO A 5 -29.57 54.60 -34.74
N PRO A 6 -28.69 54.92 -33.77
CA PRO A 6 -27.56 55.80 -34.00
C PRO A 6 -26.33 55.02 -34.49
N SER A 7 -25.67 55.59 -35.50
CA SER A 7 -24.39 55.14 -36.06
C SER A 7 -23.18 55.52 -35.19
N SER A 8 -22.06 54.86 -35.46
CA SER A 8 -20.72 54.99 -34.87
C SER A 8 -19.98 56.33 -35.08
N GLN A 9 -18.78 56.40 -34.46
CA GLN A 9 -17.67 57.39 -34.56
C GLN A 9 -17.77 58.56 -33.57
N TRP A 10 -16.74 58.96 -32.81
CA TRP A 10 -15.37 58.47 -32.53
C TRP A 10 -15.08 58.72 -31.01
N ALA A 11 -13.93 58.47 -30.35
CA ALA A 11 -12.54 58.10 -30.70
C ALA A 11 -11.89 57.28 -29.57
N GLY A 12 -10.61 56.86 -29.69
CA GLY A 12 -9.86 56.31 -28.55
C GLY A 12 -8.44 55.78 -28.85
N SER A 13 -7.43 56.53 -28.41
CA SER A 13 -6.08 56.12 -27.97
C SER A 13 -5.36 54.94 -28.65
N SER A 14 -4.19 55.25 -29.22
CA SER A 14 -3.06 54.37 -29.59
C SER A 14 -3.03 53.00 -28.90
N GLY A 15 -3.19 51.93 -29.69
CA GLY A 15 -3.12 50.56 -29.18
C GLY A 15 -1.68 50.03 -29.02
N GLN A 16 -1.35 49.55 -27.82
CA GLN A 16 -0.37 48.46 -27.70
C GLN A 16 -1.07 47.15 -28.06
N VAL A 17 -0.52 46.42 -29.04
CA VAL A 17 -0.97 45.07 -29.38
C VAL A 17 -0.47 44.11 -28.32
N TYR A 18 -1.30 43.83 -27.30
CA TYR A 18 -1.10 42.67 -26.43
C TYR A 18 -1.49 41.41 -27.20
N THR A 19 -0.49 40.69 -27.69
CA THR A 19 -0.66 39.33 -28.24
C THR A 19 -1.15 38.40 -27.13
N GLY A 20 -2.38 37.91 -27.25
CA GLY A 20 -3.00 37.05 -26.24
C GLY A 20 -2.20 35.76 -25.99
N GLY A 21 -2.05 35.40 -24.71
CA GLY A 21 -1.26 34.26 -24.25
C GLY A 21 -1.88 32.89 -24.53
N TYR A 22 -2.04 32.54 -25.81
CA TYR A 22 -2.24 31.15 -26.23
C TYR A 22 -0.86 30.50 -26.41
N SER A 23 -0.48 29.61 -25.50
CA SER A 23 0.77 28.85 -25.62
C SER A 23 0.72 27.85 -26.78
N GLU A 24 1.89 27.50 -27.32
CA GLU A 24 2.04 26.60 -28.49
C GLU A 24 1.33 25.24 -28.31
N ASN A 25 1.16 24.79 -27.07
CA ASN A 25 0.36 23.61 -26.71
C ASN A 25 -1.09 23.66 -27.23
N HIS A 26 -1.67 24.85 -27.42
CA HIS A 26 -3.03 25.00 -27.93
C HIS A 26 -3.13 24.73 -29.44
N ALA A 27 -2.05 24.91 -30.20
CA ALA A 27 -2.00 24.55 -31.63
C ALA A 27 -2.09 23.03 -31.83
N HIS A 28 -1.46 22.26 -30.95
CA HIS A 28 -1.53 20.79 -30.97
C HIS A 28 -2.88 20.22 -30.51
N TYR A 29 -3.73 21.01 -29.86
CA TYR A 29 -5.03 20.55 -29.35
C TYR A 29 -6.01 20.16 -30.47
N GLY A 30 -5.95 20.83 -31.62
CA GLY A 30 -6.72 20.45 -32.81
C GLY A 30 -6.32 19.06 -33.33
N SER A 31 -5.01 18.82 -33.49
CA SER A 31 -4.48 17.51 -33.90
C SER A 31 -4.74 16.40 -32.89
N GLN A 32 -4.69 16.68 -31.57
CA GLN A 32 -5.00 15.70 -30.53
C GLN A 32 -6.49 15.33 -30.51
N ARG A 33 -7.41 16.29 -30.64
CA ARG A 33 -8.84 16.00 -30.80
C ARG A 33 -9.13 15.20 -32.07
N ALA A 34 -8.51 15.55 -33.20
CA ALA A 34 -8.65 14.78 -34.44
C ALA A 34 -8.14 13.33 -34.29
N ALA A 35 -7.00 13.14 -33.62
CA ALA A 35 -6.46 11.81 -33.33
C ALA A 35 -7.35 11.00 -32.35
N TRP A 36 -7.95 11.64 -31.34
CA TRP A 36 -8.89 10.98 -30.42
C TRP A 36 -10.24 10.67 -31.07
N ALA A 37 -10.79 11.57 -31.89
CA ALA A 37 -11.98 11.30 -32.69
C ALA A 37 -11.73 10.15 -33.69
N SER A 38 -10.60 10.17 -34.40
CA SER A 38 -10.20 9.07 -35.28
C SER A 38 -10.04 7.74 -34.52
N LYS A 39 -9.53 7.75 -33.28
CA LYS A 39 -9.47 6.56 -32.41
C LYS A 39 -10.84 6.06 -31.98
N ALA A 40 -11.83 6.95 -31.80
CA ALA A 40 -13.18 6.57 -31.39
C ALA A 40 -13.99 5.89 -32.52
N TYR A 41 -13.68 6.20 -33.78
CA TYR A 41 -14.36 5.63 -34.96
C TYR A 41 -13.62 4.49 -35.67
N GLN A 42 -12.40 4.14 -35.24
CA GLN A 42 -11.72 2.93 -35.72
C GLN A 42 -12.35 1.69 -35.08
N SER A 43 -13.09 0.91 -35.88
CA SER A 43 -13.83 -0.29 -35.46
C SER A 43 -12.95 -1.53 -35.19
N GLY A 44 -11.70 -1.32 -34.75
CA GLY A 44 -10.75 -2.35 -34.36
C GLY A 44 -10.00 -1.93 -33.10
N SER A 45 -9.71 -2.89 -32.22
CA SER A 45 -8.90 -2.62 -31.02
C SER A 45 -7.51 -2.14 -31.44
N PRO A 46 -7.00 -1.03 -30.89
CA PRO A 46 -5.76 -0.43 -31.37
C PRO A 46 -4.56 -1.38 -31.15
N GLU A 47 -3.84 -1.65 -32.24
CA GLU A 47 -2.68 -2.54 -32.27
C GLU A 47 -1.55 -1.97 -31.40
N THR A 48 -1.49 -2.47 -30.17
CA THR A 48 -0.64 -1.92 -29.11
C THR A 48 0.18 -3.00 -28.43
N ILE A 49 1.38 -2.63 -28.04
CA ILE A 49 2.33 -3.43 -27.27
C ILE A 49 2.53 -2.81 -25.88
N GLY A 50 3.15 -3.58 -24.98
CA GLY A 50 3.73 -3.06 -23.74
C GLY A 50 5.25 -3.26 -23.79
N ILE A 51 5.98 -2.37 -23.12
CA ILE A 51 7.42 -2.52 -22.89
C ILE A 51 7.73 -2.43 -21.39
N ILE A 52 8.81 -3.07 -20.98
CA ILE A 52 9.51 -2.85 -19.72
C ILE A 52 10.85 -2.20 -20.07
N MET A 53 11.21 -1.17 -19.34
CA MET A 53 12.45 -0.40 -19.48
C MET A 53 13.27 -0.60 -18.22
N GLN A 54 14.57 -0.85 -18.36
CA GLN A 54 15.47 -1.04 -17.21
C GLN A 54 16.81 -0.34 -17.46
N VAL A 55 17.53 0.06 -16.40
CA VAL A 55 18.92 0.55 -16.54
C VAL A 55 19.90 -0.59 -16.30
N LEU A 56 20.86 -0.76 -17.20
CA LEU A 56 21.98 -1.69 -17.07
C LEU A 56 23.31 -0.94 -17.12
N ARG A 57 24.31 -1.40 -16.38
CA ARG A 57 25.72 -1.06 -16.62
C ARG A 57 26.42 -2.19 -17.36
N GLU A 58 27.29 -1.87 -18.31
CA GLU A 58 28.17 -2.87 -18.91
C GLU A 58 29.18 -3.39 -17.86
N ILE A 59 29.60 -4.65 -18.02
CA ILE A 59 30.66 -5.24 -17.19
C ILE A 59 31.70 -5.81 -18.16
N PRO A 60 32.97 -5.38 -18.08
CA PRO A 60 34.05 -5.92 -18.90
C PRO A 60 34.07 -7.46 -18.89
N GLY A 61 34.12 -8.06 -20.07
CA GLY A 61 34.12 -9.51 -20.25
C GLY A 61 32.77 -10.23 -20.05
N LYS A 62 31.66 -9.53 -19.77
CA LYS A 62 30.31 -10.13 -19.72
C LYS A 62 29.46 -9.74 -20.92
N PHE A 63 28.78 -10.72 -21.52
CA PHE A 63 27.89 -10.51 -22.66
C PHE A 63 26.61 -9.70 -22.33
N ARG A 64 26.23 -9.62 -21.06
CA ARG A 64 25.06 -8.85 -20.59
C ARG A 64 25.46 -7.94 -19.44
N GLY A 65 24.94 -6.72 -19.47
CA GLY A 65 25.07 -5.76 -18.38
C GLY A 65 24.34 -6.20 -17.11
N GLN A 66 24.74 -5.61 -15.98
CA GLN A 66 24.09 -5.81 -14.68
C GLN A 66 23.05 -4.70 -14.44
N ILE A 67 21.91 -5.06 -13.85
CA ILE A 67 20.87 -4.08 -13.50
C ILE A 67 21.42 -3.08 -12.47
N VAL A 68 21.20 -1.80 -12.74
CA VAL A 68 21.49 -0.70 -11.82
C VAL A 68 20.29 -0.56 -10.88
N GLU A 69 20.48 -1.02 -9.63
CA GLU A 69 19.49 -0.96 -8.55
C GLU A 69 18.13 -1.59 -8.96
N ASN A 70 17.01 -0.95 -8.58
CA ASN A 70 15.66 -1.31 -9.00
C ASN A 70 15.13 -0.34 -10.07
N LEU A 71 15.99 0.21 -10.93
CA LEU A 71 15.62 1.16 -11.98
C LEU A 71 14.89 0.46 -13.14
N VAL A 72 13.61 0.16 -12.92
CA VAL A 72 12.69 -0.48 -13.85
C VAL A 72 11.43 0.36 -14.02
N GLU A 73 10.81 0.35 -15.19
CA GLU A 73 9.54 1.02 -15.49
C GLU A 73 8.73 0.27 -16.56
N GLY A 74 7.41 0.25 -16.44
CA GLY A 74 6.51 -0.46 -17.36
C GLY A 74 5.60 0.50 -18.14
N LYS A 75 5.69 0.53 -19.47
CA LYS A 75 4.88 1.41 -20.32
C LYS A 75 3.95 0.60 -21.23
N GLN A 76 2.64 0.79 -21.05
CA GLN A 76 1.58 0.09 -21.79
C GLN A 76 1.03 0.94 -22.94
N ASN A 77 0.23 0.31 -23.81
CA ASN A 77 -0.52 0.96 -24.88
C ASN A 77 0.34 1.72 -25.91
N ILE A 78 1.59 1.29 -26.09
CA ILE A 78 2.49 1.82 -27.11
C ILE A 78 2.02 1.31 -28.48
N PRO A 79 1.94 2.16 -29.53
CA PRO A 79 1.60 1.71 -30.88
C PRO A 79 2.57 0.62 -31.34
N ALA A 80 2.06 -0.50 -31.84
CA ALA A 80 2.91 -1.57 -32.33
C ALA A 80 3.75 -1.17 -33.56
N THR A 81 3.32 -0.12 -34.25
CA THR A 81 3.98 0.54 -35.38
C THR A 81 5.17 1.43 -34.99
N ILE A 82 5.55 1.50 -33.71
CA ILE A 82 6.65 2.34 -33.23
C ILE A 82 8.00 1.92 -33.82
N THR A 83 8.77 2.90 -34.31
CA THR A 83 10.10 2.72 -34.89
C THR A 83 11.19 2.72 -33.81
N ALA A 84 12.39 2.23 -34.14
CA ALA A 84 13.51 2.18 -33.19
C ALA A 84 13.90 3.57 -32.63
N PRO A 85 14.01 4.67 -33.41
CA PRO A 85 14.29 6.01 -32.87
C PRO A 85 13.23 6.51 -31.87
N ASN A 86 11.96 6.23 -32.14
CA ASN A 86 10.86 6.62 -31.24
C ASN A 86 10.83 5.76 -29.95
N LEU A 87 11.27 4.50 -30.03
CA LEU A 87 11.54 3.69 -28.83
C LEU A 87 12.72 4.26 -28.02
N ILE A 88 13.85 4.60 -28.66
CA ILE A 88 15.00 5.23 -27.99
C ILE A 88 14.56 6.49 -27.25
N ALA A 89 13.85 7.39 -27.93
CA ALA A 89 13.35 8.63 -27.34
C ALA A 89 12.44 8.34 -26.13
N SER A 90 11.47 7.42 -26.25
CA SER A 90 10.59 7.03 -25.15
C SER A 90 11.33 6.39 -23.98
N VAL A 91 12.38 5.60 -24.21
CA VAL A 91 13.19 5.01 -23.13
C VAL A 91 14.00 6.09 -22.43
N VAL A 92 14.69 6.95 -23.18
CA VAL A 92 15.53 8.02 -22.61
C VAL A 92 14.68 9.02 -21.83
N GLU A 93 13.54 9.48 -22.39
CA GLU A 93 12.62 10.40 -21.71
C GLU A 93 12.10 9.80 -20.39
N THR A 94 11.71 8.51 -20.39
CA THR A 94 11.15 7.86 -19.19
C THR A 94 12.22 7.57 -18.13
N MET A 95 13.42 7.14 -18.54
CA MET A 95 14.47 6.70 -17.61
C MET A 95 15.39 7.84 -17.14
N ARG A 96 15.44 8.98 -17.84
CA ARG A 96 16.26 10.15 -17.48
C ARG A 96 16.02 10.67 -16.05
N PRO A 97 14.80 11.06 -15.63
CA PRO A 97 14.58 11.56 -14.29
C PRO A 97 14.88 10.51 -13.22
N LYS A 98 14.58 9.23 -13.49
CA LYS A 98 14.86 8.12 -12.58
C LYS A 98 16.36 7.91 -12.36
N LEU A 99 17.15 7.87 -13.44
CA LEU A 99 18.59 7.68 -13.35
C LEU A 99 19.25 8.88 -12.64
N ALA A 100 18.91 10.11 -13.03
CA ALA A 100 19.46 11.32 -12.41
C ALA A 100 19.15 11.39 -10.90
N SER A 101 17.95 10.96 -10.48
CA SER A 101 17.59 10.86 -9.06
C SER A 101 18.43 9.81 -8.31
N ALA A 102 18.60 8.61 -8.89
CA ALA A 102 19.36 7.53 -8.26
C ALA A 102 20.86 7.86 -8.14
N THR A 103 21.44 8.52 -9.14
CA THR A 103 22.86 8.89 -9.16
C THR A 103 23.15 10.30 -8.61
N LYS A 104 22.24 10.83 -7.77
CA LYS A 104 22.39 12.12 -7.06
C LYS A 104 22.80 13.29 -7.95
N GLY A 105 22.27 13.34 -9.18
CA GLY A 105 22.56 14.40 -10.15
C GLY A 105 23.85 14.23 -10.97
N PHE A 106 24.54 13.08 -10.91
CA PHE A 106 25.65 12.80 -11.82
C PHE A 106 25.22 12.90 -13.29
N GLU A 107 25.92 13.74 -14.07
CA GLU A 107 25.60 13.98 -15.48
C GLU A 107 26.19 12.91 -16.40
N PHE A 108 25.44 11.82 -16.62
CA PHE A 108 25.76 10.89 -17.70
C PHE A 108 25.73 11.59 -19.07
N GLY A 109 26.72 11.30 -19.91
CA GLY A 109 26.72 11.71 -21.31
C GLY A 109 25.65 10.95 -22.09
N TRP A 110 24.42 11.46 -22.09
CA TRP A 110 23.21 10.82 -22.64
C TRP A 110 23.33 10.33 -24.09
N HIS A 111 24.20 10.95 -24.88
CA HIS A 111 24.47 10.59 -26.28
C HIS A 111 25.37 9.35 -26.44
N LEU A 112 26.02 8.90 -25.37
CA LEU A 112 26.85 7.68 -25.33
C LEU A 112 26.08 6.49 -24.73
N LEU A 113 24.91 6.72 -24.12
CA LEU A 113 24.05 5.66 -23.61
C LEU A 113 23.34 4.95 -24.76
N LYS A 114 23.38 3.61 -24.73
CA LYS A 114 22.78 2.77 -25.78
C LYS A 114 21.43 2.24 -25.30
N VAL A 115 20.44 2.14 -26.18
CA VAL A 115 19.18 1.43 -25.86
C VAL A 115 19.20 0.08 -26.56
N ARG A 116 19.23 -1.00 -25.79
CA ARG A 116 19.27 -2.37 -26.32
C ARG A 116 17.98 -3.13 -26.05
N GLU A 117 17.57 -4.02 -26.97
CA GLU A 117 16.58 -5.04 -26.62
C GLU A 117 17.25 -6.17 -25.83
N VAL A 118 16.73 -6.48 -24.65
CA VAL A 118 17.35 -7.47 -23.74
C VAL A 118 17.28 -8.91 -24.27
N ALA A 119 16.27 -9.24 -25.08
CA ALA A 119 16.09 -10.60 -25.60
C ALA A 119 17.16 -10.97 -26.65
N GLY A 120 17.41 -10.08 -27.60
CA GLY A 120 18.43 -10.25 -28.66
C GLY A 120 19.79 -9.59 -28.38
N TRP A 121 19.87 -8.72 -27.37
CA TRP A 121 21.00 -7.81 -27.09
C TRP A 121 21.34 -6.81 -28.22
N VAL A 122 20.37 -6.59 -29.11
CA VAL A 122 20.42 -5.70 -30.28
C VAL A 122 20.42 -4.23 -29.85
N ASP A 123 21.29 -3.41 -30.42
CA ASP A 123 21.31 -1.95 -30.22
C ASP A 123 20.30 -1.28 -31.16
N LEU A 124 19.30 -0.59 -30.61
CA LEU A 124 18.23 0.04 -31.41
C LEU A 124 18.73 1.20 -32.27
N SER A 125 19.96 1.70 -32.04
CA SER A 125 20.57 2.73 -32.90
C SER A 125 21.14 2.18 -34.21
N GLU A 126 21.36 0.87 -34.29
CA GLU A 126 21.85 0.16 -35.49
C GLU A 126 20.71 -0.36 -36.38
N GLU A 127 19.46 -0.19 -35.93
CA GLU A 127 18.23 -0.70 -36.55
C GLU A 127 17.61 0.28 -37.57
N ASN A 128 16.78 -0.25 -38.48
CA ASN A 128 16.17 0.57 -39.53
C ASN A 128 15.24 1.66 -38.93
N PRO A 129 15.56 2.97 -39.10
CA PRO A 129 14.84 4.04 -38.41
C PRO A 129 13.42 4.27 -38.93
N HIS A 130 13.09 3.75 -40.11
CA HIS A 130 11.82 3.95 -40.80
C HIS A 130 10.85 2.77 -40.68
N GLN A 131 11.28 1.64 -40.09
CA GLN A 131 10.45 0.45 -39.94
C GLN A 131 9.97 0.27 -38.50
N PRO A 132 8.73 -0.23 -38.29
CA PRO A 132 8.26 -0.64 -36.97
C PRO A 132 9.10 -1.76 -36.37
N TYR A 133 9.72 -1.52 -35.21
CA TYR A 133 10.71 -2.45 -34.64
C TYR A 133 10.10 -3.77 -34.14
N PHE A 134 8.90 -3.71 -33.54
CA PHE A 134 8.24 -4.88 -32.95
C PHE A 134 7.06 -5.44 -33.76
N TYR A 135 6.60 -4.74 -34.80
CA TYR A 135 5.34 -5.06 -35.47
C TYR A 135 5.33 -6.46 -36.10
N GLU A 136 6.37 -6.78 -36.85
CA GLU A 136 6.54 -8.08 -37.51
C GLU A 136 6.51 -9.26 -36.52
N ARG A 137 7.00 -9.05 -35.31
CA ARG A 137 7.02 -10.06 -34.22
C ARG A 137 5.66 -10.25 -33.56
N CYS A 138 4.71 -9.35 -33.83
CA CYS A 138 3.32 -9.44 -33.39
C CYS A 138 2.40 -10.03 -34.47
N LEU A 139 2.84 -10.10 -35.74
CA LEU A 139 2.06 -10.64 -36.85
C LEU A 139 2.17 -12.17 -36.94
N VAL A 140 1.08 -12.87 -36.61
CA VAL A 140 1.00 -14.34 -36.64
C VAL A 140 0.20 -14.85 -37.84
N ASN A 141 0.58 -16.02 -38.37
CA ASN A 141 -0.26 -16.73 -39.33
C ASN A 141 -1.56 -17.21 -38.64
N PRO A 142 -2.75 -17.06 -39.27
CA PRO A 142 -3.98 -17.61 -38.71
C PRO A 142 -3.94 -19.14 -38.65
N SER A 143 -4.82 -19.72 -37.82
CA SER A 143 -4.87 -21.17 -37.63
C SER A 143 -5.24 -21.90 -38.93
N SER A 144 -4.88 -23.19 -39.00
CA SER A 144 -4.95 -24.03 -40.21
C SER A 144 -6.32 -24.16 -40.88
N LYS A 145 -7.40 -23.68 -40.23
CA LYS A 145 -8.77 -23.61 -40.77
C LYS A 145 -9.08 -22.35 -41.58
N ALA A 146 -8.18 -21.36 -41.65
CA ALA A 146 -8.40 -20.08 -42.33
C ALA A 146 -7.20 -19.65 -43.21
N LYS A 147 -6.77 -20.54 -44.13
CA LYS A 147 -5.56 -20.38 -44.95
C LYS A 147 -5.51 -19.14 -45.85
N ASP A 148 -6.67 -18.56 -46.22
CA ASP A 148 -6.76 -17.39 -47.11
C ASP A 148 -6.81 -16.04 -46.39
N LYS A 149 -6.73 -16.01 -45.05
CA LYS A 149 -6.61 -14.75 -44.31
C LYS A 149 -5.13 -14.45 -44.09
N GLY A 150 -4.72 -13.21 -44.36
CA GLY A 150 -3.34 -12.76 -44.16
C GLY A 150 -2.89 -12.83 -42.69
N ARG A 151 -1.61 -12.53 -42.44
CA ARG A 151 -1.07 -12.46 -41.07
C ARG A 151 -1.89 -11.46 -40.23
N VAL A 152 -2.27 -11.88 -39.03
CA VAL A 152 -3.10 -11.11 -38.11
C VAL A 152 -2.24 -10.61 -36.96
N PHE A 153 -2.44 -9.35 -36.56
CA PHE A 153 -1.79 -8.81 -35.37
C PHE A 153 -2.28 -9.53 -34.10
N LYS A 154 -1.33 -10.02 -33.30
CA LYS A 154 -1.56 -10.63 -32.01
C LYS A 154 -0.70 -9.94 -30.96
N LYS A 155 -1.35 -9.21 -30.04
CA LYS A 155 -0.69 -8.53 -28.93
C LYS A 155 0.23 -9.50 -28.16
N PRO A 156 1.52 -9.16 -27.94
CA PRO A 156 2.44 -10.00 -27.20
C PRO A 156 1.93 -10.36 -25.80
N ARG A 157 2.13 -11.63 -25.40
CA ARG A 157 1.72 -12.15 -24.09
C ARG A 157 2.57 -11.59 -22.94
N SER A 158 3.83 -11.28 -23.21
CA SER A 158 4.77 -10.59 -22.34
C SER A 158 5.18 -9.25 -22.97
N PRO A 159 5.39 -8.18 -22.19
CA PRO A 159 6.04 -6.97 -22.68
C PRO A 159 7.41 -7.27 -23.30
N PHE A 160 7.83 -6.48 -24.28
CA PHE A 160 9.23 -6.47 -24.71
C PHE A 160 10.09 -5.79 -23.64
N ILE A 161 11.35 -6.18 -23.50
CA ILE A 161 12.25 -5.60 -22.50
C ILE A 161 13.35 -4.83 -23.21
N LEU A 162 13.41 -3.51 -22.95
CA LEU A 162 14.46 -2.61 -23.41
C LEU A 162 15.34 -2.21 -22.22
N ALA A 163 16.64 -2.09 -22.46
CA ALA A 163 17.63 -1.64 -21.50
C ALA A 163 18.27 -0.33 -21.96
N LEU A 164 18.28 0.69 -21.10
CA LEU A 164 19.21 1.81 -21.20
C LEU A 164 20.54 1.34 -20.63
N VAL A 165 21.59 1.32 -21.45
CA VAL A 165 22.89 0.72 -21.15
C VAL A 165 23.92 1.83 -20.95
N ILE A 166 24.50 1.87 -19.76
CA ILE A 166 25.63 2.71 -19.37
C ILE A 166 26.92 1.94 -19.69
N GLY A 167 27.75 2.50 -20.57
CA GLY A 167 29.07 1.93 -20.86
C GLY A 167 30.00 1.95 -19.64
N SER A 168 30.98 1.04 -19.60
CA SER A 168 31.91 0.89 -18.47
C SER A 168 32.52 2.21 -18.02
N ASP A 169 33.06 2.97 -18.97
CA ASP A 169 33.84 4.17 -18.69
C ASP A 169 32.97 5.27 -18.03
N GLN A 170 31.70 5.38 -18.41
CA GLN A 170 30.74 6.27 -17.74
C GLN A 170 30.32 5.77 -16.36
N TRP A 171 30.26 4.45 -16.18
CA TRP A 171 29.96 3.87 -14.89
C TRP A 171 31.11 4.05 -13.90
N ASP A 172 32.35 3.90 -14.35
CA ASP A 172 33.55 4.10 -13.54
C ASP A 172 33.69 5.59 -13.13
N ASN A 173 33.47 6.53 -14.05
CA ASN A 173 33.38 7.96 -13.73
C ASN A 173 32.30 8.28 -12.66
N TYR A 174 31.17 7.55 -12.67
CA TYR A 174 30.13 7.68 -11.64
C TYR A 174 30.58 7.12 -10.28
N LEU A 175 31.35 6.02 -10.27
CA LEU A 175 31.91 5.48 -9.03
C LEU A 175 32.90 6.46 -8.40
N ASP A 176 33.81 7.04 -9.19
CA ASP A 176 34.77 8.07 -8.72
C ASP A 176 34.04 9.28 -8.11
N PHE A 177 32.99 9.78 -8.78
CA PHE A 177 32.12 10.84 -8.25
C PHE A 177 31.43 10.43 -6.93
N ALA A 178 30.89 9.22 -6.87
CA ALA A 178 30.19 8.70 -5.70
C ALA A 178 31.12 8.38 -4.51
N GLU A 179 32.42 8.21 -4.75
CA GLU A 179 33.45 8.11 -3.71
C GLU A 179 33.88 9.51 -3.22
N ALA A 180 34.15 10.45 -4.13
CA ALA A 180 34.47 11.83 -3.78
C ALA A 180 33.39 12.51 -2.91
N GLU A 181 32.11 12.29 -3.21
CA GLU A 181 30.98 12.76 -2.39
C GLU A 181 31.02 12.21 -0.95
N LYS A 182 31.40 10.94 -0.75
CA LYS A 182 31.51 10.34 0.59
C LYS A 182 32.70 10.91 1.36
N GLU A 183 33.82 11.16 0.67
CA GLU A 183 35.00 11.77 1.30
C GLU A 183 34.75 13.21 1.71
N GLY A 184 34.09 14.01 0.87
CA GLY A 184 33.72 15.40 1.19
C GLY A 184 32.82 15.51 2.43
N GLN A 185 31.83 14.63 2.55
CA GLN A 185 30.93 14.58 3.72
C GLN A 185 31.66 14.17 5.01
N ASN A 186 32.64 13.26 4.94
CA ASN A 186 33.46 12.86 6.08
C ASN A 186 34.52 13.94 6.46
N GLY A 187 35.09 14.64 5.48
CA GLY A 187 36.06 15.72 5.71
C GLY A 187 35.44 16.91 6.46
N ALA A 188 34.21 17.28 6.11
CA ALA A 188 33.47 18.37 6.77
C ALA A 188 33.21 18.10 8.27
N ALA A 189 33.05 16.83 8.67
CA ALA A 189 32.85 16.45 10.08
C ALA A 189 34.12 16.63 10.94
N SER A 190 35.31 16.48 10.34
CA SER A 190 36.60 16.58 11.07
C SER A 190 36.98 18.02 11.44
N PHE A 191 36.60 19.00 10.61
CA PHE A 191 37.06 20.39 10.76
C PHE A 191 36.39 21.19 11.90
N ARG A 192 35.35 20.67 12.55
CA ARG A 192 34.66 21.34 13.67
C ARG A 192 35.22 21.04 15.07
N SER A 193 36.28 20.25 15.20
CA SER A 193 36.84 19.83 16.52
C SER A 193 38.29 20.25 16.77
N ARG A 194 38.72 21.42 16.28
CA ARG A 194 40.03 22.02 16.60
C ARG A 194 39.95 23.51 16.92
N ASN A 195 39.34 23.82 18.06
CA ASN A 195 39.65 25.02 18.83
C ASN A 195 39.82 24.62 20.30
N ARG A 196 41.05 24.23 20.66
CA ARG A 196 41.50 24.18 22.06
C ARG A 196 43.00 24.48 22.12
N GLU A 197 43.40 25.15 23.19
CA GLU A 197 44.62 25.96 23.26
C GLU A 197 45.93 25.16 23.27
N VAL A 198 46.99 25.87 22.90
CA VAL A 198 48.38 25.40 22.91
C VAL A 198 48.93 25.44 24.35
N VAL A 199 49.45 24.29 24.83
CA VAL A 199 50.37 24.23 25.98
C VAL A 199 51.52 23.26 25.63
N PRO A 200 52.80 23.68 25.68
CA PRO A 200 53.92 22.85 25.25
C PRO A 200 54.80 22.32 26.41
N SER A 201 54.86 20.99 26.57
CA SER A 201 56.00 20.20 27.09
C SER A 201 55.60 18.71 27.10
N GLY A 202 56.45 17.70 26.87
CA GLY A 202 57.84 17.71 26.41
C GLY A 202 58.38 16.26 26.33
N GLN A 203 59.31 16.03 25.39
CA GLN A 203 60.41 15.03 25.37
C GLN A 203 60.23 13.53 25.82
N GLN A 204 60.94 12.66 25.07
CA GLN A 204 61.38 11.27 25.40
C GLN A 204 60.31 10.16 25.35
N THR A 205 60.59 8.88 25.00
CA THR A 205 61.74 8.19 24.35
C THR A 205 61.26 6.88 23.67
N ALA A 206 62.11 6.22 22.89
CA ALA A 206 61.81 4.96 22.18
C ALA A 206 62.26 3.69 22.92
N SER A 207 61.49 2.59 22.78
CA SER A 207 61.90 1.17 22.94
C SER A 207 60.67 0.27 22.70
N SER A 208 60.54 -0.49 21.60
CA SER A 208 61.20 -1.77 21.23
C SER A 208 60.45 -3.04 21.66
N ALA A 209 60.05 -3.84 20.65
CA ALA A 209 60.01 -5.31 20.56
C ALA A 209 59.61 -6.19 21.78
N GLY A 210 58.72 -7.17 21.51
CA GLY A 210 58.58 -8.35 22.37
C GLY A 210 57.26 -9.10 22.19
N GLY A 211 57.19 -10.05 21.25
CA GLY A 211 56.03 -10.94 21.12
C GLY A 211 56.16 -12.20 21.98
N ARG A 212 55.04 -12.83 22.33
CA ARG A 212 54.96 -14.30 22.50
C ARG A 212 53.53 -14.85 22.52
N THR A 213 53.34 -15.94 21.80
CA THR A 213 52.18 -16.82 21.83
C THR A 213 52.13 -17.61 23.14
N LEU A 214 50.93 -17.88 23.68
CA LEU A 214 50.70 -19.01 24.59
C LEU A 214 49.29 -19.61 24.37
N LYS A 215 49.18 -20.92 24.60
CA LYS A 215 47.95 -21.75 24.49
C LYS A 215 47.44 -22.14 25.89
N LEU A 216 46.27 -22.81 25.93
CA LEU A 216 45.72 -23.63 27.02
C LEU A 216 45.13 -22.82 28.20
N SER A 217 44.11 -23.28 28.93
CA SER A 217 43.28 -24.51 28.87
C SER A 217 41.95 -24.37 29.64
N ASN A 218 41.06 -25.36 29.49
CA ASN A 218 39.79 -25.52 30.24
C ASN A 218 39.93 -25.53 31.77
N ALA A 219 38.95 -24.96 32.47
CA ALA A 219 38.37 -25.41 33.76
C ALA A 219 37.00 -24.73 33.92
N SER A 220 35.86 -25.43 33.98
CA SER A 220 35.38 -26.26 35.10
C SER A 220 35.07 -25.43 36.36
N TRP A 221 33.82 -25.00 36.49
CA TRP A 221 33.29 -24.31 37.69
C TRP A 221 32.16 -25.16 38.31
N GLU A 222 32.55 -26.09 39.19
CA GLU A 222 31.65 -26.70 40.19
C GLU A 222 32.08 -26.24 41.58
N ASN A 223 31.13 -25.81 42.41
CA ASN A 223 31.13 -25.82 43.87
C ASN A 223 29.75 -25.31 44.34
N ASN A 224 28.90 -26.21 44.82
CA ASN A 224 28.78 -26.62 46.23
C ASN A 224 27.89 -25.69 47.06
N TRP A 225 26.63 -26.13 47.26
CA TRP A 225 25.82 -25.81 48.43
C TRP A 225 25.50 -27.11 49.16
N THR A 226 25.78 -27.14 50.46
CA THR A 226 25.70 -28.33 51.32
C THR A 226 24.31 -28.55 51.90
N ASP A 227 23.76 -29.74 51.70
CA ASP A 227 22.74 -30.37 52.57
C ASP A 227 23.37 -30.73 53.93
N PRO A 228 22.63 -30.77 55.06
CA PRO A 228 22.01 -32.05 55.45
C PRO A 228 20.67 -31.94 56.21
N ASN A 229 19.69 -32.80 55.87
CA ASN A 229 18.84 -33.47 56.89
C ASN A 229 18.20 -34.80 56.44
N HIS A 230 19.05 -35.83 56.37
CA HIS A 230 18.82 -37.22 56.80
C HIS A 230 17.37 -37.75 57.05
N PHE A 231 16.93 -38.65 56.15
CA PHE A 231 16.51 -40.06 56.36
C PHE A 231 15.53 -40.51 57.50
N PRO A 232 14.94 -41.74 57.43
CA PRO A 232 14.75 -42.65 56.29
C PRO A 232 13.30 -43.20 56.11
N LEU A 233 13.07 -43.86 54.97
CA LEU A 233 11.96 -44.79 54.73
C LEU A 233 12.37 -46.23 55.07
N GLU A 234 11.53 -46.99 55.77
CA GLU A 234 11.70 -48.46 55.88
C GLU A 234 10.38 -49.25 55.72
N LYS A 235 10.49 -50.57 55.52
CA LYS A 235 9.50 -51.39 54.78
C LYS A 235 8.61 -52.28 55.67
N ARG A 236 7.33 -52.37 55.28
CA ARG A 236 6.34 -53.48 55.43
C ARG A 236 6.63 -54.64 56.41
N PRO A 237 5.57 -55.11 57.11
CA PRO A 237 5.03 -56.44 56.75
C PRO A 237 3.49 -56.53 56.67
N ARG A 238 2.99 -57.66 56.15
CA ARG A 238 1.57 -58.08 56.10
C ARG A 238 1.23 -58.98 57.30
N THR A 239 0.02 -58.88 57.86
CA THR A 239 -0.76 -59.99 58.46
C THR A 239 -2.22 -59.53 58.73
N ILE A 240 -3.26 -60.18 58.15
CA ILE A 240 -4.12 -61.29 58.66
C ILE A 240 -5.43 -60.82 59.33
N SER A 241 -6.50 -61.58 59.08
CA SER A 241 -7.93 -61.36 59.39
C SER A 241 -8.36 -61.70 60.82
N ARG A 242 -9.36 -60.95 61.37
CA ARG A 242 -10.57 -61.42 62.09
C ARG A 242 -11.44 -60.22 62.54
N GLU A 243 -12.69 -60.08 62.11
CA GLU A 243 -13.97 -60.62 62.66
C GLU A 243 -14.61 -59.83 63.83
N HIS A 244 -15.73 -59.15 63.51
CA HIS A 244 -16.86 -58.78 64.39
C HIS A 244 -16.64 -57.71 65.51
N PRO A 245 -17.71 -57.12 66.10
CA PRO A 245 -18.31 -55.93 65.49
C PRO A 245 -18.58 -54.77 66.47
N SER A 246 -18.11 -53.56 66.16
CA SER A 246 -18.55 -52.34 66.86
C SER A 246 -19.45 -51.48 65.97
N THR A 247 -20.57 -51.03 66.55
CA THR A 247 -21.54 -50.13 65.91
C THR A 247 -20.87 -48.83 65.44
N PRO A 248 -21.13 -48.37 64.20
CA PRO A 248 -20.55 -47.12 63.73
C PRO A 248 -21.18 -45.92 64.47
N PRO A 249 -20.39 -44.90 64.88
CA PRO A 249 -20.93 -43.64 65.38
C PRO A 249 -21.71 -42.92 64.28
N PRO A 250 -22.66 -42.03 64.63
CA PRO A 250 -23.54 -41.40 63.64
C PRO A 250 -22.74 -40.62 62.60
N SER A 251 -22.80 -41.07 61.35
CA SER A 251 -22.14 -40.42 60.23
C SER A 251 -22.59 -38.97 60.12
N LYS A 252 -21.65 -38.02 60.24
CA LYS A 252 -21.88 -36.64 59.78
C LYS A 252 -22.28 -36.72 58.31
N LYS A 253 -23.55 -36.45 58.02
CA LYS A 253 -24.05 -36.28 56.65
C LYS A 253 -23.29 -35.11 56.05
N HIS A 254 -22.27 -35.40 55.25
CA HIS A 254 -21.79 -34.41 54.30
C HIS A 254 -22.98 -34.02 53.43
N ASN A 255 -23.19 -32.72 53.25
CA ASN A 255 -24.15 -32.21 52.28
C ASN A 255 -23.67 -32.66 50.89
N ILE A 256 -24.16 -33.81 50.43
CA ILE A 256 -24.12 -34.17 49.02
C ILE A 256 -24.95 -33.09 48.33
N PRO A 257 -24.37 -32.27 47.43
CA PRO A 257 -25.15 -31.28 46.70
C PRO A 257 -26.29 -31.99 46.01
N ALA A 258 -27.53 -31.52 46.23
CA ALA A 258 -28.70 -32.15 45.64
C ALA A 258 -28.49 -32.25 44.12
N TYR A 259 -28.72 -33.44 43.56
CA TYR A 259 -28.56 -33.65 42.12
C TYR A 259 -29.56 -32.77 41.38
N LEU A 260 -29.06 -31.65 40.86
CA LEU A 260 -29.84 -30.74 40.02
C LEU A 260 -29.77 -31.26 38.58
N SER A 261 -30.92 -31.66 38.06
CA SER A 261 -31.05 -31.90 36.63
C SER A 261 -30.73 -30.60 35.87
N PRO A 262 -30.02 -30.66 34.74
CA PRO A 262 -29.72 -29.47 33.95
C PRO A 262 -31.01 -28.77 33.51
N ASP A 263 -30.95 -27.45 33.41
CA ASP A 263 -32.05 -26.63 32.92
C ASP A 263 -32.51 -27.15 31.56
N ARG A 264 -33.78 -27.57 31.48
CA ARG A 264 -34.33 -28.24 30.29
C ARG A 264 -34.44 -27.32 29.09
N THR A 265 -34.54 -26.01 29.30
CA THR A 265 -34.59 -25.01 28.23
C THR A 265 -33.20 -24.77 27.67
N LYS A 266 -32.21 -24.54 28.55
CA LYS A 266 -30.80 -24.39 28.14
C LYS A 266 -30.26 -25.66 27.48
N LEU A 267 -30.59 -26.84 28.00
CA LEU A 267 -30.21 -28.12 27.40
C LEU A 267 -30.86 -28.31 26.02
N ARG A 268 -32.15 -28.00 25.86
CA ARG A 268 -32.82 -28.05 24.54
C ARG A 268 -32.23 -27.06 23.55
N GLN A 269 -31.90 -25.84 23.99
CA GLN A 269 -31.25 -24.83 23.15
C GLN A 269 -29.84 -25.29 22.73
N ALA A 270 -29.04 -25.83 23.67
CA ALA A 270 -27.73 -26.39 23.37
C ALA A 270 -27.78 -27.60 22.44
N LEU A 271 -28.79 -28.47 22.57
CA LEU A 271 -29.00 -29.61 21.67
C LEU A 271 -29.54 -29.19 20.30
N ALA A 272 -30.39 -28.16 20.22
CA ALA A 272 -30.87 -27.62 18.95
C ALA A 272 -29.74 -26.93 18.16
N ILE A 273 -28.85 -26.20 18.86
CA ILE A 273 -27.66 -25.59 18.25
C ILE A 273 -26.64 -26.67 17.89
N GLY A 274 -26.12 -27.41 18.88
CA GLY A 274 -25.02 -28.36 18.69
C GLY A 274 -25.38 -29.65 17.95
N GLY A 275 -26.68 -29.97 17.83
CA GLY A 275 -27.19 -31.08 17.01
C GLY A 275 -27.61 -30.69 15.60
N SER A 276 -27.52 -29.40 15.23
CA SER A 276 -27.91 -28.94 13.89
C SER A 276 -26.87 -29.32 12.83
N SER A 277 -27.35 -29.78 11.67
CA SER A 277 -26.49 -30.09 10.52
C SER A 277 -25.69 -28.89 10.01
N GLN A 278 -26.16 -27.66 10.29
CA GLN A 278 -25.47 -26.40 9.94
C GLN A 278 -24.13 -26.25 10.66
N MET A 279 -24.05 -26.58 11.95
CA MET A 279 -22.77 -26.55 12.69
C MET A 279 -21.77 -27.58 12.14
N ILE A 280 -22.24 -28.76 11.73
CA ILE A 280 -21.42 -29.80 11.11
C ILE A 280 -20.93 -29.37 9.71
N GLN A 281 -21.74 -28.62 8.95
CA GLN A 281 -21.35 -28.04 7.67
C GLN A 281 -20.40 -26.84 7.81
N GLN A 282 -20.55 -26.00 8.84
CA GLN A 282 -19.56 -24.96 9.17
C GLN A 282 -18.21 -25.58 9.56
N ALA A 283 -18.22 -26.67 10.35
CA ALA A 283 -17.02 -27.41 10.72
C ALA A 283 -16.33 -28.15 9.55
N SER A 284 -16.97 -28.26 8.38
CA SER A 284 -16.39 -28.89 7.18
C SER A 284 -15.83 -27.91 6.14
N ARG A 285 -15.93 -26.58 6.38
CA ARG A 285 -15.33 -25.58 5.50
C ARG A 285 -13.80 -25.65 5.53
N PRO A 286 -13.11 -25.64 4.37
CA PRO A 286 -11.65 -25.63 4.32
C PRO A 286 -11.11 -24.27 4.79
N SER A 287 -10.81 -24.20 6.09
CA SER A 287 -10.14 -23.07 6.72
C SER A 287 -8.68 -23.38 7.03
N THR A 288 -7.83 -22.36 7.00
CA THR A 288 -6.45 -22.46 7.52
C THR A 288 -6.31 -21.59 8.76
N SER A 289 -5.90 -22.20 9.86
CA SER A 289 -5.47 -21.48 11.07
C SER A 289 -3.95 -21.27 11.03
N GLU A 290 -3.51 -20.02 11.06
CA GLU A 290 -2.10 -19.62 11.10
C GLU A 290 -1.81 -18.90 12.43
N ARG A 291 -0.60 -19.07 12.98
CA ARG A 291 -0.13 -18.25 14.12
C ARG A 291 0.32 -16.90 13.60
N ILE A 292 -0.05 -15.82 14.30
CA ILE A 292 0.21 -14.46 13.85
C ILE A 292 0.79 -13.56 14.94
N GLU A 293 1.51 -12.54 14.49
CA GLU A 293 1.70 -11.26 15.17
C GLU A 293 0.71 -10.25 14.57
N PHE A 294 -0.12 -9.62 15.40
CA PHE A 294 -1.10 -8.62 14.97
C PHE A 294 -0.68 -7.20 15.39
N PHE A 295 -0.66 -6.28 14.43
CA PHE A 295 -0.29 -4.89 14.59
C PHE A 295 -1.53 -4.03 14.28
N ALA A 296 -2.29 -3.67 15.32
CA ALA A 296 -3.50 -2.88 15.16
C ALA A 296 -3.19 -1.45 14.66
N LEU A 297 -4.06 -0.90 13.82
CA LEU A 297 -4.12 0.54 13.61
C LEU A 297 -4.79 1.14 14.85
N THR A 298 -4.08 2.02 15.54
CA THR A 298 -4.63 2.87 16.60
C THR A 298 -5.18 4.15 15.98
N ASP A 299 -6.29 4.68 16.47
CA ASP A 299 -6.76 5.99 16.03
C ASP A 299 -5.75 7.08 16.43
N CYS A 300 -5.48 8.01 15.51
CA CYS A 300 -4.53 9.10 15.71
C CYS A 300 -5.11 10.39 15.14
N ALA A 301 -5.02 11.50 15.87
CA ALA A 301 -5.46 12.78 15.35
C ALA A 301 -4.41 13.33 14.37
N LEU A 302 -4.84 14.00 13.30
CA LEU A 302 -3.93 14.54 12.28
C LEU A 302 -2.84 15.47 12.88
N LYS A 303 -3.18 16.26 13.91
CA LYS A 303 -2.23 17.12 14.63
C LYS A 303 -1.06 16.34 15.28
N ASP A 304 -1.28 15.07 15.62
CA ASP A 304 -0.31 14.22 16.30
C ASP A 304 0.52 13.48 15.24
N LEU A 305 -0.07 13.04 14.12
CA LEU A 305 0.69 12.55 12.96
C LEU A 305 1.74 13.54 12.45
N LEU A 306 1.40 14.83 12.46
CA LEU A 306 2.26 15.93 12.02
C LEU A 306 3.34 16.30 13.03
N GLN A 307 3.34 15.74 14.25
CA GLN A 307 4.42 15.95 15.22
C GLN A 307 5.64 15.06 14.89
N PRO A 308 6.86 15.61 14.88
CA PRO A 308 8.06 14.82 14.65
C PRO A 308 8.32 13.86 15.82
N LEU A 309 8.48 12.57 15.52
CA LEU A 309 8.90 11.53 16.49
C LEU A 309 10.35 11.71 16.93
N THR A 310 11.18 12.21 16.01
CA THR A 310 12.61 12.46 16.15
C THR A 310 12.99 13.64 15.27
N PRO A 311 14.16 14.28 15.45
CA PRO A 311 14.65 15.30 14.53
C PRO A 311 14.75 14.77 13.08
N GLY A 312 13.74 15.08 12.26
CA GLY A 312 13.63 14.65 10.85
C GLY A 312 12.67 13.49 10.56
N GLY A 313 12.02 12.87 11.56
CA GLY A 313 11.08 11.76 11.35
C GLY A 313 9.61 12.12 11.66
N MET A 314 8.73 12.09 10.65
CA MET A 314 7.26 12.21 10.83
C MET A 314 6.62 10.85 11.18
N GLN A 315 5.39 10.87 11.70
CA GLN A 315 4.67 9.62 12.02
C GLN A 315 4.14 8.92 10.78
N PHE A 316 4.18 7.59 10.80
CA PHE A 316 3.53 6.71 9.84
C PHE A 316 3.26 5.35 10.51
N PHE A 317 2.34 4.57 9.95
CA PHE A 317 2.06 3.22 10.46
C PHE A 317 3.26 2.31 10.22
N VAL A 318 3.73 1.65 11.28
CA VAL A 318 4.82 0.66 11.24
C VAL A 318 4.49 -0.52 12.17
N CYS A 319 4.79 -1.73 11.71
CA CYS A 319 4.71 -2.93 12.54
C CYS A 319 5.86 -2.96 13.57
N ASN A 320 5.77 -2.17 14.64
CA ASN A 320 6.72 -2.20 15.75
C ASN A 320 6.55 -3.52 16.55
N PRO A 321 7.57 -4.40 16.63
CA PRO A 321 7.47 -5.65 17.39
C PRO A 321 7.09 -5.47 18.86
N GLN A 322 7.40 -4.32 19.48
CA GLN A 322 7.00 -4.02 20.86
C GLN A 322 5.48 -3.84 21.03
N HIS A 323 4.75 -3.58 19.95
CA HIS A 323 3.29 -3.41 19.92
C HIS A 323 2.58 -4.62 19.30
N ALA A 324 3.30 -5.70 18.98
CA ALA A 324 2.73 -6.91 18.40
C ALA A 324 1.82 -7.64 19.43
N ALA A 325 0.56 -7.85 19.06
CA ALA A 325 -0.34 -8.72 19.80
C ALA A 325 -0.26 -10.15 19.23
N PRO A 326 0.31 -11.14 19.95
CA PRO A 326 0.38 -12.51 19.47
C PRO A 326 -1.00 -13.17 19.45
N GLY A 327 -1.26 -14.02 18.45
CA GLY A 327 -2.55 -14.68 18.30
C GLY A 327 -2.58 -15.74 17.20
N SER A 328 -3.80 -16.03 16.75
CA SER A 328 -4.09 -16.89 15.61
C SER A 328 -5.15 -16.25 14.72
N LEU A 329 -5.07 -16.57 13.43
CA LEU A 329 -6.04 -16.17 12.41
C LEU A 329 -6.54 -17.42 11.70
N SER A 330 -7.84 -17.67 11.74
CA SER A 330 -8.50 -18.62 10.84
C SER A 330 -9.00 -17.89 9.60
N VAL A 331 -8.76 -18.42 8.40
CA VAL A 331 -9.22 -17.84 7.13
C VAL A 331 -10.03 -18.87 6.37
N GLU A 332 -11.24 -18.52 5.94
CA GLU A 332 -12.12 -19.37 5.13
C GLU A 332 -11.75 -19.24 3.65
N ILE A 333 -11.06 -20.24 3.09
CA ILE A 333 -10.41 -20.13 1.76
C ILE A 333 -11.41 -20.30 0.61
N SER A 334 -12.53 -21.00 0.82
CA SER A 334 -13.53 -21.26 -0.21
C SER A 334 -14.36 -20.02 -0.57
N ASP A 335 -14.59 -19.13 0.39
CA ASP A 335 -15.62 -18.10 0.34
C ASP A 335 -14.96 -16.72 0.26
N ASN A 336 -14.47 -16.38 -0.94
CA ASN A 336 -13.96 -15.06 -1.25
C ASN A 336 -15.12 -14.07 -1.42
N ILE A 337 -15.26 -13.16 -0.46
CA ILE A 337 -16.31 -12.13 -0.41
C ILE A 337 -15.99 -10.89 -1.24
N GLY A 338 -14.79 -10.76 -1.81
CA GLY A 338 -14.43 -9.61 -2.67
C GLY A 338 -13.13 -9.78 -3.46
N VAL A 339 -13.21 -9.63 -4.79
CA VAL A 339 -12.03 -9.60 -5.68
C VAL A 339 -11.80 -8.20 -6.23
N GLY A 340 -11.00 -7.41 -5.52
CA GLY A 340 -10.51 -6.12 -6.02
C GLY A 340 -9.47 -6.28 -7.15
N THR A 341 -8.92 -5.16 -7.62
CA THR A 341 -7.89 -5.15 -8.68
C THR A 341 -6.60 -5.86 -8.26
N PHE A 342 -6.15 -5.64 -7.03
CA PHE A 342 -4.87 -6.11 -6.48
C PHE A 342 -4.99 -6.82 -5.12
N LYS A 343 -6.17 -6.89 -4.50
CA LYS A 343 -6.43 -7.58 -3.22
C LYS A 343 -7.65 -8.52 -3.30
N THR A 344 -7.58 -9.65 -2.60
CA THR A 344 -8.70 -10.59 -2.38
C THR A 344 -9.13 -10.53 -0.92
N THR A 345 -10.44 -10.48 -0.67
CA THR A 345 -11.03 -10.40 0.67
C THR A 345 -11.73 -11.72 1.01
N HIS A 346 -11.44 -12.27 2.19
CA HIS A 346 -12.02 -13.52 2.70
C HIS A 346 -12.61 -13.28 4.08
N VAL A 347 -13.56 -14.11 4.50
CA VAL A 347 -13.97 -14.12 5.92
C VAL A 347 -12.88 -14.80 6.75
N GLY A 348 -12.63 -14.28 7.94
CA GLY A 348 -11.75 -14.92 8.92
C GLY A 348 -12.11 -14.60 10.36
N HIS A 349 -11.43 -15.28 11.27
CA HIS A 349 -11.64 -15.17 12.71
C HIS A 349 -10.29 -14.91 13.40
N LEU A 350 -10.19 -13.77 14.07
CA LEU A 350 -9.02 -13.30 14.81
C LEU A 350 -9.13 -13.66 16.30
N THR A 351 -8.15 -14.38 16.82
CA THR A 351 -8.06 -14.72 18.25
C THR A 351 -6.71 -14.35 18.81
N LEU A 352 -6.65 -13.27 19.58
CA LEU A 352 -5.46 -12.80 20.27
C LEU A 352 -5.29 -13.50 21.63
N ILE A 353 -4.04 -13.69 22.08
CA ILE A 353 -3.74 -14.25 23.41
C ILE A 353 -4.21 -13.31 24.53
N HIS A 354 -4.09 -12.00 24.30
CA HIS A 354 -4.63 -10.96 25.16
C HIS A 354 -5.64 -10.14 24.35
N LEU A 355 -6.87 -10.07 24.84
CA LEU A 355 -7.91 -9.26 24.22
C LEU A 355 -7.56 -7.76 24.31
N ARG A 356 -7.83 -7.02 23.26
CA ARG A 356 -7.67 -5.55 23.25
C ARG A 356 -8.87 -4.88 23.93
N THR A 357 -8.70 -3.64 24.35
CA THR A 357 -9.78 -2.79 24.88
C THR A 357 -10.67 -2.20 23.80
N GLU A 358 -10.15 -2.07 22.58
CA GLU A 358 -10.80 -1.39 21.45
C GLU A 358 -10.39 -2.00 20.10
N GLY A 359 -11.20 -1.75 19.06
CA GLY A 359 -10.98 -2.23 17.71
C GLY A 359 -11.01 -3.76 17.57
N LEU A 360 -10.18 -4.27 16.65
CA LEU A 360 -10.10 -5.71 16.37
C LEU A 360 -9.43 -6.49 17.50
N GLY A 361 -9.94 -7.70 17.77
CA GLY A 361 -9.41 -8.59 18.81
C GLY A 361 -9.85 -8.23 20.24
N THR A 362 -10.92 -7.44 20.38
CA THR A 362 -11.65 -7.17 21.65
C THR A 362 -12.40 -8.37 22.20
N ILE A 363 -12.74 -9.34 21.34
CA ILE A 363 -13.44 -10.59 21.69
C ILE A 363 -12.68 -11.79 21.11
N PRO A 364 -12.80 -13.00 21.70
CA PRO A 364 -12.27 -14.22 21.10
C PRO A 364 -12.99 -14.54 19.77
N ASN A 365 -12.26 -15.07 18.80
CA ASN A 365 -12.76 -15.38 17.45
C ASN A 365 -13.47 -14.18 16.78
N HIS A 366 -12.90 -12.98 16.93
CA HIS A 366 -13.44 -11.75 16.34
C HIS A 366 -13.52 -11.90 14.81
N LEU A 367 -14.73 -11.75 14.26
CA LEU A 367 -15.00 -11.90 12.83
C LEU A 367 -14.40 -10.72 12.04
N VAL A 368 -13.57 -11.02 11.04
CA VAL A 368 -12.79 -10.01 10.30
C VAL A 368 -12.82 -10.25 8.78
N ALA A 369 -12.72 -9.16 8.03
CA ALA A 369 -12.39 -9.20 6.62
C ALA A 369 -10.87 -9.36 6.46
N VAL A 370 -10.44 -10.48 5.86
CA VAL A 370 -9.04 -10.83 5.63
C VAL A 370 -8.64 -10.46 4.21
N LYS A 371 -7.99 -9.30 4.05
CA LYS A 371 -7.51 -8.81 2.75
C LYS A 371 -6.08 -9.26 2.50
N ARG A 372 -5.84 -9.79 1.29
CA ARG A 372 -4.52 -10.28 0.86
C ARG A 372 -4.16 -9.84 -0.55
N MET A 373 -2.97 -9.25 -0.68
CA MET A 373 -2.43 -8.75 -1.94
C MET A 373 -2.17 -9.86 -2.98
N TYR A 374 -2.28 -9.51 -4.25
CA TYR A 374 -1.96 -10.39 -5.37
C TYR A 374 -1.67 -9.60 -6.65
N ARG A 375 -1.00 -10.27 -7.60
CA ARG A 375 -0.82 -9.79 -8.97
C ARG A 375 -1.72 -10.58 -9.92
N ARG A 376 -2.48 -9.87 -10.76
CA ARG A 376 -3.22 -10.49 -11.88
C ARG A 376 -2.22 -10.96 -12.92
N ARG A 377 -2.19 -12.26 -13.21
CA ARG A 377 -1.47 -12.76 -14.39
C ARG A 377 -2.24 -12.33 -15.64
N SER A 378 -1.55 -11.71 -16.60
CA SER A 378 -2.15 -11.37 -17.90
C SER A 378 -2.79 -12.62 -18.52
N LYS A 379 -4.01 -12.49 -19.07
CA LYS A 379 -4.75 -13.62 -19.64
C LYS A 379 -3.97 -14.22 -20.82
N ASN A 380 -3.40 -15.40 -20.64
CA ASN A 380 -3.11 -16.27 -21.78
C ASN A 380 -4.44 -16.69 -22.42
N THR A 381 -4.48 -16.74 -23.75
CA THR A 381 -5.69 -16.74 -24.60
C THR A 381 -6.65 -17.92 -24.45
N ASP A 382 -6.43 -18.84 -23.50
CA ASP A 382 -7.09 -20.14 -23.43
C ASP A 382 -7.62 -20.49 -22.01
N SER A 383 -7.46 -19.60 -21.01
CA SER A 383 -8.11 -19.76 -19.68
C SER A 383 -9.17 -18.69 -19.43
N THR A 384 -10.39 -19.12 -19.14
CA THR A 384 -11.52 -18.23 -18.81
C THR A 384 -11.33 -17.50 -17.47
N SER A 385 -10.58 -18.09 -16.54
CA SER A 385 -10.15 -17.44 -15.30
C SER A 385 -8.78 -16.73 -15.46
N SER A 386 -8.68 -15.52 -14.91
CA SER A 386 -7.39 -14.83 -14.74
C SER A 386 -6.69 -15.39 -13.51
N ALA A 387 -5.65 -16.20 -13.71
CA ALA A 387 -4.91 -16.82 -12.61
C ALA A 387 -4.31 -15.79 -11.66
N VAL A 388 -4.83 -15.75 -10.43
CA VAL A 388 -4.29 -14.98 -9.30
C VAL A 388 -2.92 -15.56 -8.93
N THR A 389 -1.87 -14.73 -8.97
CA THR A 389 -0.53 -15.13 -8.52
C THR A 389 -0.16 -14.30 -7.29
N ARG A 390 0.42 -14.92 -6.27
CA ARG A 390 0.89 -14.20 -5.07
C ARG A 390 2.24 -13.53 -5.30
N TYR A 391 2.53 -12.56 -4.46
CA TYR A 391 3.80 -11.84 -4.41
C TYR A 391 4.88 -12.65 -3.67
N SER A 392 6.13 -12.16 -3.63
CA SER A 392 7.07 -12.65 -2.61
C SER A 392 6.61 -12.16 -1.23
N TYR A 393 7.11 -12.75 -0.14
CA TYR A 393 6.79 -12.26 1.21
C TYR A 393 7.16 -10.79 1.38
N ALA A 394 8.34 -10.36 0.93
CA ALA A 394 8.80 -8.98 1.07
C ALA A 394 7.88 -7.98 0.33
N ASP A 395 7.46 -8.28 -0.90
CA ASP A 395 6.54 -7.40 -1.63
C ASP A 395 5.12 -7.47 -1.06
N GLU A 396 4.63 -8.65 -0.65
CA GLU A 396 3.32 -8.82 -0.01
C GLU A 396 3.24 -8.02 1.30
N TYR A 397 4.31 -8.07 2.12
CA TYR A 397 4.44 -7.31 3.34
C TYR A 397 4.49 -5.80 3.08
N ALA A 398 5.36 -5.33 2.18
CA ALA A 398 5.50 -3.91 1.86
C ALA A 398 4.19 -3.30 1.35
N LEU A 399 3.50 -3.97 0.42
CA LEU A 399 2.19 -3.54 -0.10
C LEU A 399 1.11 -3.54 1.00
N THR A 400 1.13 -4.53 1.89
CA THR A 400 0.15 -4.62 3.00
C THR A 400 0.37 -3.52 4.04
N VAL A 401 1.62 -3.22 4.40
CA VAL A 401 1.96 -2.12 5.31
C VAL A 401 1.67 -0.76 4.67
N GLN A 402 1.88 -0.60 3.37
CA GLN A 402 1.53 0.61 2.62
C GLN A 402 0.02 0.89 2.66
N GLU A 403 -0.81 -0.13 2.45
CA GLU A 403 -2.28 -0.01 2.47
C GLU A 403 -2.80 0.21 3.90
N ALA A 404 -2.19 -0.44 4.90
CA ALA A 404 -2.43 -0.14 6.31
C ALA A 404 -2.09 1.32 6.65
N ASN A 405 -0.97 1.84 6.17
CA ASN A 405 -0.61 3.25 6.36
C ASN A 405 -1.58 4.20 5.63
N LEU A 406 -2.07 3.84 4.45
CA LEU A 406 -3.10 4.60 3.74
C LEU A 406 -4.37 4.72 4.59
N LEU A 407 -4.89 3.59 5.09
CA LEU A 407 -6.09 3.56 5.94
C LEU A 407 -5.89 4.34 7.25
N TYR A 408 -4.71 4.23 7.88
CA TYR A 408 -4.34 4.98 9.08
C TYR A 408 -4.39 6.50 8.86
N TRP A 409 -3.77 7.00 7.78
CA TRP A 409 -3.85 8.42 7.41
C TRP A 409 -5.27 8.85 7.03
N ALA A 410 -6.07 7.97 6.42
CA ALA A 410 -7.45 8.27 6.05
C ALA A 410 -8.37 8.42 7.28
N SER A 411 -8.22 7.56 8.29
CA SER A 411 -8.88 7.74 9.60
C SER A 411 -8.55 9.10 10.22
N SER A 412 -7.27 9.50 10.22
CA SER A 412 -6.84 10.80 10.76
C SER A 412 -7.37 12.01 9.99
N LEU A 413 -7.44 11.94 8.65
CA LEU A 413 -8.03 12.98 7.80
C LEU A 413 -9.56 13.09 7.98
N MET A 414 -10.25 11.98 8.18
CA MET A 414 -11.68 11.98 8.50
C MET A 414 -11.92 12.57 9.90
N GLY A 415 -11.16 12.15 10.92
CA GLY A 415 -11.24 12.71 12.28
C GLY A 415 -10.90 14.21 12.34
N PHE A 416 -9.96 14.68 11.51
CA PHE A 416 -9.71 16.10 11.31
C PHE A 416 -10.93 16.84 10.73
N THR A 417 -11.63 16.23 9.77
CA THR A 417 -12.83 16.80 9.16
C THR A 417 -13.96 16.94 10.19
N TYR A 418 -14.20 15.89 11.00
CA TYR A 418 -15.16 15.98 12.12
C TYR A 418 -14.75 16.98 13.19
N SER A 419 -13.45 17.15 13.46
CA SER A 419 -12.96 18.18 14.37
C SER A 419 -13.28 19.60 13.86
N PHE A 420 -13.14 19.84 12.55
CA PHE A 420 -13.56 21.10 11.91
C PHE A 420 -15.08 21.30 12.01
N ILE A 421 -15.87 20.27 11.68
CA ILE A 421 -17.34 20.30 11.75
C ILE A 421 -17.82 20.66 13.17
N ASN A 422 -17.34 19.94 14.18
CA ASN A 422 -17.73 20.13 15.56
C ASN A 422 -17.34 21.52 16.08
N HIS A 423 -16.15 22.01 15.71
CA HIS A 423 -15.72 23.37 16.05
C HIS A 423 -16.59 24.44 15.39
N PHE A 424 -16.97 24.26 14.11
CA PHE A 424 -17.84 25.21 13.41
C PHE A 424 -19.24 25.24 14.03
N ILE A 425 -19.87 24.07 14.24
CA ILE A 425 -21.20 23.97 14.87
C ILE A 425 -21.21 24.62 16.26
N ALA A 426 -20.20 24.35 17.09
CA ALA A 426 -20.10 24.92 18.44
C ALA A 426 -19.95 26.45 18.49
N ASN A 427 -19.68 27.10 17.35
CA ASN A 427 -19.55 28.56 17.21
C ASN A 427 -20.57 29.14 16.22
N ALA A 428 -21.49 28.34 15.68
CA ALA A 428 -22.53 28.78 14.77
C ALA A 428 -23.68 29.45 15.56
N PRO A 429 -24.33 30.51 15.01
CA PRO A 429 -25.49 31.14 15.65
C PRO A 429 -26.78 30.31 15.51
N GLU A 430 -26.79 29.34 14.59
CA GLU A 430 -27.92 28.49 14.22
C GLU A 430 -27.43 27.06 14.07
N GLU A 431 -28.31 26.07 14.27
CA GLU A 431 -28.02 24.66 14.03
C GLU A 431 -27.99 24.35 12.51
N PRO A 432 -27.28 23.30 12.06
CA PRO A 432 -27.30 22.90 10.66
C PRO A 432 -28.72 22.49 10.24
N PRO A 433 -29.22 22.90 9.05
CA PRO A 433 -30.57 22.57 8.57
C PRO A 433 -30.69 21.13 8.05
N PHE A 434 -29.67 20.30 8.30
CA PHE A 434 -29.54 18.93 7.83
C PHE A 434 -28.83 18.09 8.91
N ASP A 435 -29.06 16.77 8.89
CA ASP A 435 -28.27 15.84 9.68
C ASP A 435 -26.81 15.82 9.21
N ILE A 436 -25.89 15.65 10.15
CA ILE A 436 -24.46 15.41 9.90
C ILE A 436 -24.20 13.90 9.95
N PRO A 437 -23.98 13.21 8.81
CA PRO A 437 -23.66 11.79 8.79
C PRO A 437 -22.42 11.49 9.66
N GLN A 438 -22.50 10.43 10.47
CA GLN A 438 -21.42 9.99 11.35
C GLN A 438 -20.77 8.74 10.75
N LEU A 439 -19.71 8.93 9.97
CA LEU A 439 -18.94 7.87 9.34
C LEU A 439 -17.55 7.77 9.96
N ARG A 440 -17.04 6.55 10.07
CA ARG A 440 -15.63 6.28 10.35
C ARG A 440 -15.08 5.26 9.37
N PHE A 441 -13.76 5.18 9.27
CA PHE A 441 -13.16 3.99 8.65
C PHE A 441 -13.29 2.78 9.57
N VAL A 442 -13.33 1.60 8.97
CA VAL A 442 -13.29 0.30 9.66
C VAL A 442 -12.07 0.19 10.58
N HIS A 443 -12.23 -0.42 11.75
CA HIS A 443 -11.07 -0.78 12.57
C HIS A 443 -10.23 -1.84 11.85
N ALA A 444 -8.90 -1.71 11.91
CA ALA A 444 -8.01 -2.53 11.09
C ALA A 444 -6.68 -2.86 11.77
N GLY A 445 -5.89 -3.72 11.12
CA GLY A 445 -4.51 -4.02 11.53
C GLY A 445 -3.78 -4.92 10.53
N VAL A 446 -2.47 -4.98 10.63
CA VAL A 446 -1.65 -5.92 9.84
C VAL A 446 -1.46 -7.21 10.64
N ALA A 447 -1.76 -8.36 10.04
CA ALA A 447 -1.41 -9.66 10.59
C ALA A 447 -0.23 -10.28 9.81
N VAL A 448 0.85 -10.56 10.52
CA VAL A 448 2.05 -11.24 10.00
C VAL A 448 1.96 -12.71 10.41
N ALA A 449 1.91 -13.63 9.44
CA ALA A 449 1.70 -15.05 9.70
C ALA A 449 3.00 -15.86 9.60
N HIS A 450 3.19 -16.77 10.55
CA HIS A 450 4.39 -17.59 10.70
C HIS A 450 4.10 -19.06 10.38
N ASP A 451 5.07 -19.77 9.78
CA ASP A 451 4.98 -21.22 9.63
C ASP A 451 5.02 -21.93 10.99
N GLN A 452 4.31 -23.06 11.08
CA GLN A 452 4.42 -23.93 12.26
C GLN A 452 5.72 -24.73 12.21
N VAL A 453 6.60 -24.48 13.18
CA VAL A 453 7.90 -25.18 13.32
C VAL A 453 7.66 -26.68 13.46
N SER A 454 7.90 -27.39 12.36
CA SER A 454 7.68 -28.83 12.25
C SER A 454 9.02 -29.57 12.34
N GLY A 455 9.57 -29.69 13.55
CA GLY A 455 10.81 -30.44 13.80
C GLY A 455 11.37 -30.28 15.21
N THR A 456 11.79 -31.39 15.82
CA THR A 456 12.26 -31.48 17.21
C THR A 456 13.74 -31.12 17.43
N ASN A 457 14.42 -30.53 16.44
CA ASN A 457 15.83 -30.15 16.54
C ASN A 457 16.03 -28.63 16.61
N VAL A 458 17.08 -28.26 17.35
CA VAL A 458 17.30 -26.94 17.95
C VAL A 458 17.58 -25.83 16.92
N ALA A 459 17.15 -24.60 17.25
CA ALA A 459 17.40 -23.33 16.53
C ALA A 459 16.66 -23.12 15.20
N ASN A 460 15.35 -23.42 15.14
CA ASN A 460 14.49 -23.01 14.02
C ASN A 460 13.79 -21.67 14.30
N VAL A 461 14.26 -20.61 13.62
CA VAL A 461 13.53 -19.33 13.49
C VAL A 461 12.22 -19.60 12.76
N SER A 462 11.10 -19.05 13.23
CA SER A 462 9.83 -19.17 12.54
C SER A 462 9.87 -18.40 11.21
N SER A 463 9.80 -19.11 10.08
CA SER A 463 9.72 -18.45 8.78
C SER A 463 8.42 -17.66 8.67
N ILE A 464 8.54 -16.35 8.46
CA ILE A 464 7.40 -15.51 8.14
C ILE A 464 6.92 -15.90 6.74
N ARG A 465 5.65 -16.23 6.64
CA ARG A 465 5.06 -16.87 5.46
C ARG A 465 4.32 -15.89 4.58
N ARG A 466 3.52 -15.02 5.20
CA ARG A 466 2.46 -14.21 4.56
C ARG A 466 2.13 -12.97 5.39
N THR A 467 1.46 -12.03 4.78
CA THR A 467 0.91 -10.84 5.47
C THR A 467 -0.51 -10.58 4.99
N TYR A 468 -1.36 -10.13 5.91
CA TYR A 468 -2.77 -9.81 5.68
C TYR A 468 -3.07 -8.43 6.24
N LEU A 469 -3.91 -7.66 5.54
CA LEU A 469 -4.63 -6.53 6.12
C LEU A 469 -5.94 -7.09 6.69
N LEU A 470 -6.14 -6.95 7.99
CA LEU A 470 -7.37 -7.32 8.67
C LEU A 470 -8.20 -6.07 8.87
N GLU A 471 -9.51 -6.17 8.63
CA GLU A 471 -10.48 -5.12 8.86
C GLU A 471 -11.71 -5.67 9.58
N GLU A 472 -12.46 -4.78 10.22
CA GLU A 472 -13.82 -5.02 10.68
C GLU A 472 -14.68 -5.52 9.52
N LEU A 473 -15.35 -6.67 9.70
CA LEU A 473 -16.23 -7.19 8.67
C LEU A 473 -17.50 -6.33 8.62
N ILE A 474 -17.67 -5.61 7.51
CA ILE A 474 -18.91 -4.89 7.21
C ILE A 474 -20.03 -5.91 6.98
N ASP A 475 -21.14 -5.76 7.70
CA ASP A 475 -22.34 -6.59 7.54
C ASP A 475 -23.12 -6.20 6.28
N THR A 476 -22.84 -6.90 5.19
CA THR A 476 -23.55 -6.73 3.91
C THR A 476 -24.82 -7.57 3.78
N GLU A 477 -25.26 -8.26 4.84
CA GLU A 477 -26.59 -8.91 4.85
C GLU A 477 -27.68 -7.90 5.21
N ASN A 478 -27.33 -6.87 6.00
CA ASN A 478 -28.26 -5.85 6.50
C ASN A 478 -28.02 -4.44 5.94
N GLU A 479 -26.83 -4.12 5.42
CA GLU A 479 -26.53 -2.83 4.78
C GLU A 479 -25.89 -2.99 3.39
N ASP A 480 -26.35 -2.21 2.40
CA ASP A 480 -25.75 -2.21 1.06
C ASP A 480 -24.31 -1.66 1.10
N PHE A 481 -23.37 -2.38 0.50
CA PHE A 481 -22.02 -1.88 0.24
C PHE A 481 -22.03 -0.99 -1.01
N VAL A 482 -21.80 0.31 -0.81
CA VAL A 482 -21.95 1.35 -1.82
C VAL A 482 -20.65 2.11 -2.00
N LYS A 483 -20.33 2.43 -3.26
CA LYS A 483 -19.23 3.33 -3.61
C LYS A 483 -19.79 4.72 -3.87
N PHE A 484 -19.49 5.65 -2.97
CA PHE A 484 -20.04 7.00 -2.97
C PHE A 484 -19.30 7.94 -3.92
N ILE A 485 -17.97 7.82 -4.00
CA ILE A 485 -17.07 8.67 -4.80
C ILE A 485 -16.02 7.80 -5.50
N HIS A 486 -15.58 8.20 -6.69
CA HIS A 486 -14.51 7.54 -7.44
C HIS A 486 -13.22 8.37 -7.37
N ASN A 487 -12.04 7.75 -7.29
CA ASN A 487 -10.72 8.41 -7.39
C ASN A 487 -10.40 9.12 -8.73
N GLY A 488 -11.41 9.33 -9.58
CA GLY A 488 -11.30 9.96 -10.89
C GLY A 488 -12.34 11.08 -11.13
N ASN A 489 -13.22 11.35 -10.17
CA ASN A 489 -14.25 12.39 -10.25
C ASN A 489 -14.59 12.91 -8.84
N ALA A 490 -14.66 14.24 -8.67
CA ALA A 490 -14.99 14.90 -7.40
C ALA A 490 -16.51 15.11 -7.17
N LEU A 491 -17.33 14.23 -7.75
CA LEU A 491 -18.80 14.29 -7.68
C LEU A 491 -19.37 12.99 -7.10
N PRO A 492 -20.58 13.02 -6.50
CA PRO A 492 -21.32 11.83 -6.11
C PRO A 492 -21.47 10.85 -7.28
N LEU A 493 -21.28 9.56 -7.02
CA LEU A 493 -21.64 8.49 -7.98
C LEU A 493 -23.12 8.13 -7.96
N LEU A 494 -23.81 8.45 -6.85
CA LEU A 494 -25.23 8.19 -6.67
C LEU A 494 -26.09 9.28 -7.34
N PRO A 495 -27.26 8.94 -7.91
CA PRO A 495 -28.21 9.93 -8.37
C PRO A 495 -28.94 10.61 -7.19
N PRO A 496 -29.43 11.86 -7.33
CA PRO A 496 -30.17 12.57 -6.27
C PRO A 496 -31.44 11.88 -5.75
N SER A 497 -31.95 10.87 -6.46
CA SER A 497 -33.09 10.03 -6.03
C SER A 497 -32.70 8.87 -5.11
N ASP A 498 -31.40 8.63 -4.89
CA ASP A 498 -30.90 7.55 -4.05
C ASP A 498 -30.99 7.92 -2.55
N PRO A 499 -31.53 7.06 -1.67
CA PRO A 499 -31.61 7.32 -0.23
C PRO A 499 -30.26 7.61 0.45
N LEU A 500 -29.14 7.23 -0.16
CA LEU A 500 -27.79 7.47 0.34
C LEU A 500 -27.08 8.64 -0.35
N TYR A 501 -27.74 9.35 -1.27
CA TYR A 501 -27.18 10.48 -1.99
C TYR A 501 -26.64 11.57 -1.04
N GLN A 502 -27.37 11.87 0.04
CA GLN A 502 -26.93 12.84 1.06
C GLN A 502 -25.60 12.44 1.72
N ILE A 503 -25.32 11.14 1.88
CA ILE A 503 -24.02 10.65 2.37
C ILE A 503 -22.94 10.90 1.32
N ALA A 504 -23.22 10.67 0.03
CA ALA A 504 -22.26 10.98 -1.04
C ALA A 504 -21.96 12.49 -1.13
N GLU A 505 -22.95 13.35 -0.94
CA GLU A 505 -22.78 14.81 -0.88
C GLU A 505 -21.99 15.27 0.34
N PHE A 506 -22.30 14.73 1.52
CA PHE A 506 -21.50 14.97 2.73
C PHE A 506 -20.04 14.54 2.52
N LEU A 507 -19.81 13.37 1.92
CA LEU A 507 -18.46 12.90 1.62
C LEU A 507 -17.74 13.82 0.62
N CYS A 508 -18.42 14.36 -0.41
CA CYS A 508 -17.85 15.36 -1.32
C CYS A 508 -17.44 16.64 -0.56
N PHE A 509 -18.27 17.08 0.39
CA PHE A 509 -17.94 18.18 1.30
C PHE A 509 -16.70 17.85 2.17
N THR A 510 -16.53 16.62 2.67
CA THR A 510 -15.30 16.25 3.40
C THR A 510 -14.03 16.40 2.56
N GLN A 511 -14.10 16.09 1.25
CA GLN A 511 -12.98 16.32 0.33
C GLN A 511 -12.63 17.82 0.24
N HIS A 512 -13.64 18.68 0.17
CA HIS A 512 -13.47 20.13 0.12
C HIS A 512 -12.86 20.66 1.42
N VAL A 513 -13.37 20.26 2.60
CA VAL A 513 -12.76 20.63 3.90
C VAL A 513 -11.28 20.28 3.92
N GLN A 514 -10.93 19.05 3.54
CA GLN A 514 -9.54 18.58 3.56
C GLN A 514 -8.68 19.36 2.57
N TYR A 515 -9.13 19.50 1.31
CA TYR A 515 -8.41 20.25 0.29
C TYR A 515 -8.17 21.71 0.69
N PHE A 516 -9.19 22.41 1.20
CA PHE A 516 -9.05 23.80 1.59
C PHE A 516 -8.23 23.98 2.87
N LYS A 517 -8.51 23.22 3.93
CA LYS A 517 -7.87 23.39 5.24
C LYS A 517 -6.45 22.84 5.32
N THR A 518 -6.03 22.01 4.35
CA THR A 518 -4.63 21.57 4.21
C THR A 518 -3.84 22.39 3.20
N ASP A 519 -4.32 23.59 2.83
CA ASP A 519 -3.72 24.47 1.81
C ASP A 519 -3.42 23.74 0.50
N ARG A 520 -4.44 23.03 -0.01
CA ARG A 520 -4.39 22.27 -1.27
C ARG A 520 -3.33 21.17 -1.26
N ALA A 521 -2.98 20.62 -0.09
CA ALA A 521 -2.03 19.51 0.01
C ALA A 521 -2.67 18.12 -0.20
N VAL A 522 -3.84 17.86 0.38
CA VAL A 522 -4.41 16.49 0.44
C VAL A 522 -5.95 16.47 0.55
N PHE A 523 -6.58 15.45 -0.04
CA PHE A 523 -7.97 15.07 0.24
C PHE A 523 -8.19 13.55 0.03
N LEU A 524 -9.24 13.01 0.65
CA LEU A 524 -9.66 11.62 0.48
C LEU A 524 -10.55 11.41 -0.74
N SER A 525 -10.47 10.24 -1.37
CA SER A 525 -11.32 9.82 -2.47
C SER A 525 -11.50 8.30 -2.46
N ASP A 526 -12.13 7.75 -3.51
CA ASP A 526 -12.55 6.34 -3.61
C ASP A 526 -13.42 5.84 -2.44
N LEU A 527 -14.17 6.76 -1.82
CA LEU A 527 -14.91 6.52 -0.59
C LEU A 527 -16.06 5.52 -0.83
N GLN A 528 -16.01 4.39 -0.12
CA GLN A 528 -16.91 3.26 -0.27
C GLN A 528 -17.10 2.52 1.07
N GLY A 529 -18.26 1.89 1.24
CA GLY A 529 -18.67 1.23 2.49
C GLY A 529 -20.18 1.28 2.67
N THR A 530 -20.66 1.53 3.89
CA THR A 530 -22.09 1.64 4.21
C THR A 530 -22.45 3.03 4.74
N LYS A 531 -23.57 3.15 5.44
CA LYS A 531 -24.05 4.41 6.05
C LYS A 531 -23.14 4.96 7.15
N THR A 532 -22.33 4.10 7.78
CA THR A 532 -21.53 4.45 8.98
C THR A 532 -20.07 3.99 8.90
N LEU A 533 -19.78 2.97 8.08
CA LEU A 533 -18.43 2.41 7.93
C LEU A 533 -17.89 2.65 6.53
N LEU A 534 -16.64 3.11 6.45
CA LEU A 534 -15.88 3.27 5.20
C LEU A 534 -14.69 2.32 5.18
N THR A 535 -14.28 1.88 3.98
CA THR A 535 -13.10 1.03 3.75
C THR A 535 -12.45 1.38 2.41
N ASP A 536 -11.25 0.85 2.16
CA ASP A 536 -10.50 0.99 0.92
C ASP A 536 -10.48 2.41 0.32
N PRO A 537 -10.11 3.46 1.10
CA PRO A 537 -9.99 4.81 0.58
C PRO A 537 -8.80 4.95 -0.38
N GLN A 538 -8.79 6.06 -1.11
CA GLN A 538 -7.60 6.59 -1.76
C GLN A 538 -7.26 7.96 -1.16
N ILE A 539 -5.97 8.22 -0.94
CA ILE A 539 -5.47 9.56 -0.60
C ILE A 539 -5.01 10.23 -1.89
N MET A 540 -5.52 11.43 -2.18
CA MET A 540 -5.14 12.26 -3.31
C MET A 540 -4.25 13.40 -2.80
N THR A 541 -3.05 13.57 -3.38
CA THR A 541 -2.10 14.60 -2.91
C THR A 541 -1.68 15.58 -4.01
N SER A 542 -1.28 16.78 -3.62
CA SER A 542 -0.70 17.76 -4.55
C SER A 542 0.50 17.16 -5.30
N PRO A 543 0.58 17.29 -6.63
CA PRO A 543 1.72 16.83 -7.42
C PRO A 543 3.06 17.49 -7.10
N GLU A 544 3.07 18.54 -6.27
CA GLU A 544 4.28 19.18 -5.77
C GLU A 544 4.89 18.40 -4.59
N ILE A 545 4.06 17.65 -3.86
CA ILE A 545 4.51 16.81 -2.74
C ILE A 545 5.34 15.64 -3.29
N ALA A 546 6.44 15.34 -2.60
CA ALA A 546 7.39 14.28 -2.97
C ALA A 546 7.94 14.39 -4.41
N GLY A 547 7.93 15.59 -5.02
CA GLY A 547 8.40 15.79 -6.40
C GLY A 547 7.53 15.11 -7.47
N GLY A 548 6.24 14.90 -7.18
CA GLY A 548 5.30 14.22 -8.08
C GLY A 548 5.44 12.70 -8.11
N ASN A 549 6.24 12.11 -7.21
CA ASN A 549 6.28 10.67 -7.01
C ASN A 549 4.94 10.15 -6.46
N ASN A 550 4.56 8.94 -6.85
CA ASN A 550 3.27 8.36 -6.47
C ASN A 550 3.30 7.87 -5.01
N ILE A 551 2.88 8.73 -4.09
CA ILE A 551 2.73 8.44 -2.66
C ILE A 551 1.31 7.96 -2.34
N PHE A 552 1.15 7.15 -1.28
CA PHE A 552 -0.15 6.56 -0.89
C PHE A 552 -0.82 5.68 -1.96
N GLY A 553 -0.02 4.92 -2.73
CA GLY A 553 -0.53 3.83 -3.59
C GLY A 553 -0.90 4.27 -5.01
N GLU A 554 -1.02 3.30 -5.92
CA GLU A 554 -1.12 3.56 -7.37
C GLU A 554 -2.29 4.47 -7.77
N GLY A 555 -3.36 4.52 -6.97
CA GLY A 555 -4.56 5.31 -7.24
C GLY A 555 -4.45 6.81 -6.95
N ASN A 556 -3.34 7.31 -6.41
CA ASN A 556 -3.09 8.75 -6.25
C ASN A 556 -2.73 9.38 -7.60
N VAL A 557 -3.76 9.78 -8.36
CA VAL A 557 -3.61 10.35 -9.69
C VAL A 557 -3.48 11.88 -9.60
N GLY A 558 -2.25 12.38 -9.67
CA GLY A 558 -1.96 13.83 -9.60
C GLY A 558 -2.68 14.70 -10.66
N LYS A 559 -3.14 14.11 -11.77
CA LYS A 559 -4.05 14.78 -12.73
C LYS A 559 -5.41 15.09 -12.09
N VAL A 560 -6.01 14.11 -11.41
CA VAL A 560 -7.33 14.26 -10.76
C VAL A 560 -7.25 15.29 -9.64
N PHE A 561 -6.12 15.33 -8.91
CA PHE A 561 -5.88 16.38 -7.91
C PHE A 561 -5.96 17.80 -8.53
N LYS A 562 -5.28 18.02 -9.67
CA LYS A 562 -5.33 19.32 -10.40
C LYS A 562 -6.71 19.64 -10.99
N GLU A 563 -7.53 18.64 -11.23
CA GLU A 563 -8.90 18.80 -11.75
C GLU A 563 -9.94 18.98 -10.63
N PHE A 564 -9.61 18.69 -9.37
CA PHE A 564 -10.55 18.76 -8.23
C PHE A 564 -11.32 20.09 -8.13
N PRO A 565 -10.69 21.29 -8.17
CA PRO A 565 -11.44 22.55 -8.12
C PRO A 565 -12.37 22.79 -9.31
N LYS A 566 -12.18 22.09 -10.43
CA LYS A 566 -13.01 22.20 -11.64
C LYS A 566 -14.13 21.15 -11.68
N GLN A 567 -14.00 20.08 -10.90
CA GLN A 567 -14.94 18.97 -10.84
C GLN A 567 -15.86 19.07 -9.63
N HIS A 568 -15.35 19.55 -8.49
CA HIS A 568 -16.12 19.65 -7.26
C HIS A 568 -17.22 20.70 -7.38
N ALA A 569 -18.47 20.26 -7.23
CA ALA A 569 -19.61 21.15 -7.05
C ALA A 569 -19.84 21.35 -5.55
N CYS A 570 -19.84 22.60 -5.08
CA CYS A 570 -20.30 22.93 -3.75
C CYS A 570 -21.78 22.54 -3.58
N ASN A 571 -22.14 22.12 -2.37
CA ASN A 571 -23.48 21.73 -1.96
C ASN A 571 -23.84 22.38 -0.62
N ASP A 572 -25.05 22.12 -0.12
CA ASP A 572 -25.60 22.69 1.12
C ASP A 572 -24.64 22.60 2.32
N TYR A 573 -23.91 21.48 2.45
CA TYR A 573 -22.84 21.34 3.45
C TYR A 573 -21.73 22.37 3.23
N CYS A 574 -21.16 22.45 2.03
CA CYS A 574 -20.09 23.40 1.70
C CYS A 574 -20.49 24.86 1.97
N GLU A 575 -21.73 25.22 1.61
CA GLU A 575 -22.26 26.58 1.80
C GLU A 575 -22.48 26.90 3.29
N TRP A 576 -23.14 26.00 4.05
CA TRP A 576 -23.41 26.22 5.47
C TRP A 576 -22.13 26.29 6.31
N PHE A 577 -21.15 25.43 6.03
CA PHE A 577 -19.80 25.45 6.64
C PHE A 577 -18.90 26.58 6.08
N LYS A 578 -19.43 27.46 5.21
CA LYS A 578 -18.76 28.65 4.66
C LYS A 578 -17.40 28.32 4.02
N LEU A 579 -17.33 27.20 3.29
CA LEU A 579 -16.20 26.90 2.44
C LEU A 579 -16.22 27.83 1.21
N PRO A 580 -15.06 28.29 0.72
CA PRO A 580 -15.03 29.23 -0.39
C PRO A 580 -15.39 28.52 -1.70
N SER A 581 -16.00 29.24 -2.65
CA SER A 581 -16.39 28.64 -3.93
C SER A 581 -15.18 28.26 -4.78
N MET A 582 -15.13 27.00 -5.23
CA MET A 582 -14.09 26.49 -6.13
C MET A 582 -14.15 27.09 -7.55
N VAL A 583 -15.26 27.75 -7.90
CA VAL A 583 -15.55 28.20 -9.27
C VAL A 583 -15.06 29.63 -9.55
N ASP A 584 -14.60 30.37 -8.54
CA ASP A 584 -14.10 31.74 -8.71
C ASP A 584 -12.56 31.78 -8.82
N PRO A 585 -11.97 31.89 -10.04
CA PRO A 585 -10.54 31.99 -10.21
C PRO A 585 -9.95 33.35 -9.76
N THR A 586 -10.77 34.33 -9.37
CA THR A 586 -10.29 35.66 -8.93
C THR A 586 -10.01 35.74 -7.44
N LEU A 587 -10.49 34.77 -6.64
CA LEU A 587 -10.23 34.67 -5.20
C LEU A 587 -8.91 33.95 -4.87
N TYR A 588 -8.16 33.50 -5.87
CA TYR A 588 -7.00 32.63 -5.70
C TYR A 588 -5.81 33.10 -6.57
N PRO A 589 -4.82 33.81 -5.99
CA PRO A 589 -3.56 34.11 -6.68
C PRO A 589 -2.70 32.85 -6.91
#